data_AF-A0A967M555-F1
#
_entry.id   AF-A0A967M555-F1
#
_cell.length_a   1.000
_cell.length_b   1.000
_cell.length_c   1.000
_cell.angle_alpha   90.00
_cell.angle_beta   90.00
_cell.angle_gamma   90.00
#
_symmetry.space_group_name_H-M   'P 1'
#
loop_
_entity.id
_entity.type
_entity.pdbx_description
1 polymer ?
#
loop_
_entity_poly.entity_id
_entity_poly.type
_entity_poly.pdbx_seq_one_letter_code
_entity_poly.pdbx_strand_id
1 'polypeptide(L)' 'ICARTREEIEKTAGEIAAKHGVSVTPVACDITTDEGRAAVLAACPEPDILVNNAGGPPPGDFKDFGL' A
#
# COMPACT_ATOMS: atom_id res chain seq x y z
N ILE A 1 3.90 3.58 -4.23
CA ILE A 1 2.55 3.37 -3.63
C ILE A 1 2.24 1.88 -3.59
N CYS A 2 1.43 1.39 -2.65
CA CYS A 2 1.08 -0.03 -2.57
C CYS A 2 -0.41 -0.26 -2.33
N ALA A 3 -0.94 -1.35 -2.89
CA ALA A 3 -2.28 -1.87 -2.61
C ALA A 3 -2.36 -3.35 -2.98
N ARG A 4 -3.43 -4.04 -2.58
CA ARG A 4 -3.59 -5.49 -2.83
C ARG A 4 -3.92 -5.81 -4.28
N THR A 5 -4.77 -5.02 -4.92
CA THR A 5 -5.22 -5.27 -6.30
C THR A 5 -4.21 -4.73 -7.31
N ARG A 6 -3.60 -5.61 -8.11
CA ARG A 6 -2.58 -5.25 -9.10
C ARG A 6 -3.08 -4.25 -10.16
N GLU A 7 -4.21 -4.55 -10.79
CA GLU A 7 -4.75 -3.73 -11.87
C GLU A 7 -5.02 -2.30 -11.40
N GLU A 8 -5.64 -2.15 -10.22
CA GLU A 8 -5.97 -0.85 -9.65
C GLU A 8 -4.71 -0.03 -9.31
N ILE A 9 -3.70 -0.65 -8.68
CA ILE A 9 -2.49 0.08 -8.28
C ILE A 9 -1.63 0.49 -9.48
N GLU A 10 -1.55 -0.35 -10.51
CA GLU A 10 -0.83 -0.06 -11.74
C GLU A 10 -1.53 1.08 -12.51
N LYS A 11 -2.86 1.04 -12.61
CA LYS A 11 -3.66 2.12 -13.21
C LYS A 11 -3.46 3.45 -12.47
N THR A 12 -3.64 3.47 -11.15
CA THR A 12 -3.49 4.70 -10.36
C THR A 12 -2.07 5.25 -10.40
N ALA A 13 -1.04 4.39 -10.40
CA ALA A 13 0.34 4.84 -10.57
C ALA A 13 0.55 5.54 -11.92
N GLY A 14 0.01 4.97 -13.00
CA GLY A 14 0.05 5.56 -14.34
C GLY A 14 -0.65 6.92 -14.41
N GLU A 15 -1.85 7.05 -13.81
CA GLU A 15 -2.59 8.31 -13.75
C GLU A 15 -1.82 9.41 -12.99
N ILE A 16 -1.21 9.08 -11.85
CA ILE A 16 -0.40 10.03 -11.06
C ILE A 16 0.84 10.45 -11.86
N ALA A 17 1.56 9.49 -12.44
CA ALA A 17 2.76 9.77 -13.22
C ALA A 17 2.45 10.67 -14.43
N ALA A 18 1.39 10.38 -15.18
CA ALA A 18 0.97 11.18 -16.34
C ALA A 18 0.53 12.59 -15.95
N LYS A 19 -0.18 12.74 -14.83
CA LYS A 19 -0.70 14.04 -14.37
C LYS A 19 0.38 14.96 -13.82
N HIS A 20 1.38 14.40 -13.14
CA HIS A 20 2.35 15.18 -12.37
C HIS A 20 3.78 15.14 -12.91
N GLY A 21 4.07 14.27 -13.90
CA GLY A 21 5.41 14.15 -14.49
C GLY A 21 6.46 13.60 -13.53
N VAL A 22 6.04 12.82 -12.52
CA VAL A 22 6.91 12.21 -11.51
C VAL A 22 6.98 10.69 -11.67
N SER A 23 8.06 10.08 -11.18
CA SER A 23 8.16 8.62 -11.12
C SER A 23 7.24 8.06 -10.03
N VAL A 24 6.44 7.05 -10.37
CA VAL A 24 5.58 6.35 -9.41
C VAL A 24 5.81 4.86 -9.56
N THR A 25 6.33 4.22 -8.51
CA THR A 25 6.52 2.77 -8.45
C THR A 25 5.34 2.11 -7.71
N PRO A 26 4.46 1.38 -8.40
CA PRO A 26 3.41 0.59 -7.75
C PRO A 26 3.96 -0.74 -7.20
N VAL A 27 3.49 -1.14 -6.03
CA VAL A 27 3.75 -2.47 -5.46
C VAL A 27 2.40 -3.13 -5.13
N ALA A 28 2.09 -4.23 -5.82
CA ALA A 28 0.91 -5.03 -5.55
C ALA A 28 1.19 -6.01 -4.39
N CYS A 29 0.75 -5.70 -3.17
CA CYS A 29 0.99 -6.51 -1.98
C CYS A 29 -0.07 -6.28 -0.89
N ASP A 30 -0.12 -7.18 0.09
CA ASP A 30 -0.77 -6.92 1.37
C ASP A 30 0.24 -6.34 2.36
N ILE A 31 0.12 -5.04 2.66
CA ILE A 31 1.07 -4.35 3.55
C ILE A 31 1.04 -4.83 5.01
N THR A 32 0.00 -5.59 5.39
CA THR A 32 -0.15 -6.11 6.75
C THR A 32 0.67 -7.39 6.97
N THR A 33 1.20 -8.02 5.92
CA THR A 33 2.08 -9.21 6.01
C THR A 33 3.56 -8.85 5.95
N ASP A 34 4.41 -9.74 6.45
CA ASP A 34 5.86 -9.58 6.44
C ASP A 34 6.40 -9.49 5.00
N GLU A 35 5.86 -10.33 4.10
CA GLU A 35 6.24 -10.37 2.69
C GLU A 35 5.88 -9.08 1.97
N GLY A 36 4.70 -8.52 2.25
CA GLY A 36 4.29 -7.25 1.65
C GLY A 36 5.15 -6.09 2.12
N ARG A 37 5.50 -6.04 3.41
CA ARG A 37 6.44 -5.03 3.94
C ARG A 37 7.83 -5.19 3.30
N ALA A 38 8.34 -6.41 3.18
CA ALA A 38 9.61 -6.66 2.51
C ALA A 38 9.59 -6.21 1.03
N ALA A 39 8.50 -6.46 0.30
CA ALA A 39 8.36 -6.03 -1.09
C ALA A 39 8.35 -4.50 -1.25
N VAL A 40 7.65 -3.78 -0.35
CA VAL A 40 7.63 -2.31 -0.39
C VAL A 40 8.99 -1.71 -0.03
N LEU A 41 9.67 -2.25 0.98
CA LEU A 41 11.02 -1.81 1.34
C LEU A 41 12.06 -2.14 0.27
N ALA A 42 11.90 -3.25 -0.46
CA ALA A 42 12.76 -3.53 -1.61
C ALA A 42 12.57 -2.52 -2.75
N ALA A 43 11.34 -2.04 -2.96
CA ALA A 43 11.03 -1.03 -3.98
C ALA A 43 11.40 0.41 -3.57
N CYS A 44 11.47 0.70 -2.26
CA CYS A 44 11.86 1.99 -1.69
C CYS A 44 12.61 1.76 -0.36
N PRO A 45 13.94 1.51 -0.40
CA PRO A 45 14.70 1.10 0.78
C PRO A 45 14.96 2.22 1.79
N GLU A 46 15.02 3.47 1.33
CA GLU A 46 15.35 4.64 2.16
C GLU A 46 14.34 5.78 1.92
N PRO A 47 13.07 5.64 2.34
CA PRO A 47 12.07 6.69 2.16
C PRO A 47 12.32 7.87 3.12
N ASP A 48 12.35 9.09 2.60
CA ASP A 48 12.33 10.31 3.43
C ASP A 48 10.98 10.52 4.13
N ILE A 49 9.90 10.10 3.47
CA ILE A 49 8.51 10.26 3.93
C ILE A 49 7.81 8.89 3.88
N LEU A 50 7.26 8.49 5.02
CA LEU A 50 6.43 7.29 5.14
C LEU A 50 4.99 7.68 5.49
N VAL A 51 4.05 7.29 4.62
CA VAL A 51 2.61 7.40 4.89
C VAL A 51 2.07 6.02 5.20
N ASN A 52 1.77 5.77 6.47
CA ASN A 52 1.16 4.51 6.90
C ASN A 52 -0.35 4.52 6.63
N ASN A 53 -0.82 3.51 5.91
CA ASN A 53 -2.23 3.28 5.67
C ASN A 53 -2.50 1.78 5.43
N ALA A 54 -3.53 1.24 6.08
CA ALA A 54 -4.06 -0.10 5.85
C ALA A 54 -5.58 -0.09 6.05
N GLY A 55 -6.27 -1.11 5.54
CA GLY A 55 -7.71 -1.24 5.76
C GLY A 55 -8.02 -1.34 7.25
N GLY A 56 -8.99 -0.57 7.72
CA GLY A 56 -9.46 -0.66 9.10
C GLY A 56 -10.18 -1.98 9.39
N PRO A 57 -10.37 -2.33 10.67
CA PRO A 57 -11.18 -3.47 11.05
C PRO A 57 -12.64 -3.28 10.62
N PRO A 58 -13.42 -4.37 10.47
CA PRO A 58 -14.86 -4.25 10.31
C PRO A 58 -15.50 -3.58 11.54
N PRO A 59 -16.67 -2.92 11.41
CA PRO A 59 -17.42 -2.41 12.56
C PRO A 59 -17.99 -3.55 13.42
N GLY A 60 -18.20 -3.33 14.72
CA GLY A 60 -18.68 -4.34 15.66
C GLY A 60 -18.53 -3.95 17.13
N ASP A 61 -19.01 -4.80 18.05
CA ASP A 61 -18.79 -4.66 19.49
C ASP A 61 -17.35 -5.11 19.82
N PHE A 62 -16.68 -4.42 20.75
CA PHE A 62 -15.31 -4.78 21.14
C PHE A 62 -15.20 -6.22 21.67
N LYS A 63 -16.29 -6.78 22.20
CA LYS A 63 -16.36 -8.18 22.66
C LYS A 63 -16.26 -9.20 21.53
N ASP A 64 -16.56 -8.79 20.29
CA ASP A 64 -16.52 -9.65 19.11
C ASP A 64 -15.13 -9.64 18.43
N PHE A 65 -14.30 -8.64 18.76
CA PHE A 65 -12.91 -8.55 18.28
C PHE A 65 -11.99 -9.30 19.25
N GLY A 66 -11.91 -10.63 19.08
CA GLY A 66 -10.94 -11.46 19.79
C GLY A 66 -9.51 -10.96 19.55
N LEU A 67 -8.72 -10.90 20.62
CA LEU A 67 -7.26 -10.82 20.57
C LEU A 67 -6.67 -12.19 20.18
#